data_AF-A0AAW8BDE6-F1
#
_entry.id   AF-A0AAW8BDE6-F1
#
_cell.length_a   1.000
_cell.length_b   1.000
_cell.length_c   1.000
_cell.angle_alpha   90.00
_cell.angle_beta   90.00
_cell.angle_gamma   90.00
#
_symmetry.space_group_name_H-M   'P 1'
#
loop_
_entity.id
_entity.type
_entity.pdbx_description
1 polymer ?
#
loop_
_entity_poly.entity_id
_entity_poly.type
_entity_poly.pdbx_seq_one_letter_code
_entity_poly.pdbx_strand_id
1 'polypeptide(L)'
;MENHGFTDIVGSVNAPYINSLLGTYGSADNYFANSHPSAPNYFRILGGSDFGLTYNPNPPSINAPSLMQEMDGAGVSWANYAQGMPYPGALVSSGDYSTFQIPAAQYSYVFNNTVAYQQEHLLPLTQLSIDLQNPSTTPRFSWIVANNANDMEGPVDSPLSILNFVGSQLTNHQYNVAAGDHFLQQQVSQIQNSTAWNTAGQRDAIIITWDEDYNNLGLGIGNQGNHVPMIVIPNQGAITSGMLSGQFVTHSYYDQYSLMSTIEYALGPMPGVPLAPLTFNDMYATPMNGFWS
;
A
#
# COMPACT_ATOMS: atom_id res chain seq x y z
N MET A 1 0.60 0.86 5.24
CA MET A 1 0.53 0.97 6.71
C MET A 1 0.17 2.42 7.05
N GLU A 2 -0.31 2.69 8.25
CA GLU A 2 -0.93 3.98 8.56
C GLU A 2 -0.05 4.83 9.50
N ASN A 3 0.00 6.16 9.26
CA ASN A 3 0.36 7.22 10.22
C ASN A 3 1.69 7.06 10.98
N HIS A 4 2.77 6.63 10.32
CA HIS A 4 4.10 6.52 10.95
C HIS A 4 5.19 7.02 10.00
N GLY A 5 6.03 7.92 10.51
CA GLY A 5 7.15 8.46 9.77
C GLY A 5 8.36 7.53 9.77
N PHE A 6 9.34 7.87 8.93
CA PHE A 6 10.56 7.08 8.76
C PHE A 6 11.26 6.78 10.10
N THR A 7 11.44 7.77 10.98
CA THR A 7 12.14 7.53 12.26
C THR A 7 11.30 6.83 13.32
N ASP A 8 9.99 6.72 13.14
CA ASP A 8 9.16 5.94 14.07
C ASP A 8 9.34 4.44 13.80
N ILE A 9 9.73 4.07 12.58
CA ILE A 9 9.90 2.69 12.15
C ILE A 9 11.37 2.27 12.16
N VAL A 10 12.25 3.06 11.55
CA VAL A 10 13.66 2.70 11.39
C VAL A 10 14.38 2.75 12.75
N GLY A 11 14.95 1.61 13.15
CA GLY A 11 15.58 1.41 14.46
C GLY A 11 14.60 1.13 15.60
N SER A 12 13.29 1.08 15.34
CA SER A 12 12.31 0.77 16.37
C SER A 12 12.43 -0.67 16.87
N VAL A 13 12.48 -0.83 18.20
CA VAL A 13 12.41 -2.13 18.89
C VAL A 13 11.04 -2.81 18.77
N ASN A 14 10.01 -2.04 18.41
CA ASN A 14 8.65 -2.54 18.20
C ASN A 14 8.41 -2.95 16.73
N ALA A 15 9.36 -2.68 15.82
CA ALA A 15 9.29 -3.09 14.42
C ALA A 15 10.46 -4.02 14.01
N PRO A 16 10.76 -5.10 14.75
CA PRO A 16 11.93 -5.94 14.47
C PRO A 16 11.87 -6.60 13.09
N TYR A 17 10.69 -7.03 12.61
CA TYR A 17 10.57 -7.66 11.30
C TYR A 17 10.79 -6.65 10.17
N ILE A 18 10.15 -5.48 10.22
CA ILE A 18 10.34 -4.41 9.24
C ILE A 18 11.82 -3.99 9.18
N ASN A 19 12.47 -3.83 10.34
CA ASN A 19 13.90 -3.51 10.38
C ASN A 19 14.78 -4.63 9.82
N SER A 20 14.36 -5.89 9.95
CA SER A 20 15.04 -7.00 9.26
C SER A 20 14.90 -6.91 7.74
N LEU A 21 13.76 -6.44 7.22
CA LEU A 21 13.55 -6.23 5.78
C LEU A 21 14.44 -5.09 5.25
N LEU A 22 14.52 -3.97 5.98
CA LEU A 22 15.43 -2.85 5.66
C LEU A 22 16.90 -3.28 5.63
N GLY A 23 17.29 -4.23 6.48
CA GLY A 23 18.63 -4.83 6.50
C GLY A 23 18.87 -5.90 5.44
N THR A 24 17.86 -6.29 4.66
CA THR A 24 17.92 -7.43 3.72
C THR A 24 17.65 -7.03 2.26
N TYR A 25 16.76 -6.06 2.03
CA TYR A 25 16.25 -5.69 0.72
C TYR A 25 16.52 -4.22 0.37
N GLY A 26 16.09 -3.82 -0.82
CA GLY A 26 16.16 -2.43 -1.26
C GLY A 26 15.17 -1.55 -0.49
N SER A 27 15.61 -0.36 -0.11
CA SER A 27 14.74 0.68 0.48
C SER A 27 15.00 2.06 -0.12
N ALA A 28 14.04 2.98 0.01
CA ALA A 28 14.27 4.40 -0.28
C ALA A 28 14.23 5.21 1.03
N ASP A 29 15.26 6.04 1.24
CA ASP A 29 15.38 6.95 2.40
C ASP A 29 14.98 8.39 2.08
N ASN A 30 14.42 8.61 0.90
CA ASN A 30 13.99 9.91 0.38
C ASN A 30 12.60 9.78 -0.29
N TYR A 31 11.67 9.08 0.39
CA TYR A 31 10.29 8.88 -0.06
C TYR A 31 9.30 9.65 0.83
N PHE A 32 8.49 10.52 0.24
CA PHE A 32 7.61 11.42 0.99
C PHE A 32 6.16 11.23 0.58
N ALA A 33 5.28 11.05 1.57
CA ALA A 33 3.86 11.13 1.35
C ALA A 33 3.45 12.58 1.04
N ASN A 34 2.49 12.79 0.13
CA ASN A 34 2.26 14.13 -0.41
C ASN A 34 1.36 15.00 0.50
N SER A 35 0.54 14.41 1.37
CA SER A 35 -0.34 15.20 2.25
C SER A 35 -0.79 14.43 3.49
N HIS A 36 -1.53 15.14 4.34
CA HIS A 36 -2.51 14.56 5.27
C HIS A 36 -3.93 14.97 4.86
N PRO A 37 -4.97 14.15 5.12
CA PRO A 37 -4.94 12.84 5.76
C PRO A 37 -4.77 11.67 4.76
N SER A 38 -4.88 10.43 5.26
CA SER A 38 -4.60 9.15 4.59
C SER A 38 -5.23 8.96 3.21
N ALA A 39 -6.54 9.18 3.05
CA ALA A 39 -7.24 8.82 1.81
C ALA A 39 -6.72 9.53 0.56
N PRO A 40 -6.49 10.86 0.58
CA PRO A 40 -5.79 11.55 -0.50
C PRO A 40 -4.50 10.88 -0.97
N ASN A 41 -3.72 10.27 -0.08
CA ASN A 41 -2.48 9.57 -0.42
C ASN A 41 -2.75 8.30 -1.24
N TYR A 42 -3.79 7.53 -0.90
CA TYR A 42 -4.22 6.39 -1.69
C TYR A 42 -4.76 6.80 -3.07
N PHE A 43 -5.42 7.95 -3.15
CA PHE A 43 -5.97 8.46 -4.41
C PHE A 43 -4.88 8.87 -5.39
N ARG A 44 -3.75 9.39 -4.89
CA ARG A 44 -2.58 9.68 -5.74
C ARG A 44 -2.03 8.42 -6.40
N ILE A 45 -2.02 7.30 -5.67
CA ILE A 45 -1.53 6.01 -6.18
C ILE A 45 -2.54 5.35 -7.12
N LEU A 46 -3.85 5.51 -6.92
CA LEU A 46 -4.87 4.80 -7.73
C LEU A 46 -5.56 5.66 -8.78
N GLY A 47 -5.37 6.97 -8.75
CA GLY A 47 -6.12 7.95 -9.55
C GLY A 47 -5.26 9.09 -10.09
N GLY A 48 -3.96 9.12 -9.79
CA GLY A 48 -3.05 10.19 -10.20
C GLY A 48 -3.40 11.56 -9.56
N SER A 49 -4.28 11.63 -8.58
CA SER A 49 -4.75 12.90 -8.00
C SER A 49 -5.25 12.71 -6.57
N ASP A 50 -5.22 13.78 -5.78
CA ASP A 50 -5.96 13.87 -4.51
C ASP A 50 -7.39 14.36 -4.70
N PHE A 51 -7.76 14.74 -5.93
CA PHE A 51 -9.04 15.31 -6.31
C PHE A 51 -9.43 16.56 -5.49
N GLY A 52 -8.44 17.28 -4.96
CA GLY A 52 -8.64 18.44 -4.09
C GLY A 52 -9.19 18.10 -2.71
N LEU A 53 -9.16 16.82 -2.31
CA LEU A 53 -9.66 16.36 -1.02
C LEU A 53 -8.60 16.56 0.06
N THR A 54 -9.01 17.20 1.16
CA THR A 54 -8.17 17.43 2.35
C THR A 54 -8.77 16.76 3.58
N TYR A 55 -9.54 15.69 3.37
CA TYR A 55 -10.23 14.93 4.41
C TYR A 55 -10.38 13.47 3.97
N ASN A 56 -10.76 12.60 4.90
CA ASN A 56 -11.04 11.18 4.66
C ASN A 56 -12.52 10.99 4.27
N PRO A 57 -12.87 10.79 2.98
CA PRO A 57 -14.26 10.67 2.56
C PRO A 57 -14.81 9.24 2.75
N ASN A 58 -16.14 9.13 2.85
CA ASN A 58 -16.83 7.84 2.76
C ASN A 58 -16.96 7.39 1.28
N PRO A 59 -16.84 6.09 0.99
CA PRO A 59 -17.03 5.59 -0.37
C PRO A 59 -18.52 5.58 -0.80
N PRO A 60 -18.81 5.77 -2.11
CA PRO A 60 -17.87 6.24 -3.13
C PRO A 60 -17.71 7.76 -3.04
N SER A 61 -16.51 8.25 -3.30
CA SER A 61 -16.20 9.68 -3.26
C SER A 61 -15.54 10.20 -4.52
N ILE A 62 -14.99 9.31 -5.35
CA ILE A 62 -14.27 9.66 -6.58
C ILE A 62 -15.06 9.21 -7.79
N ASN A 63 -15.36 10.15 -8.69
CA ASN A 63 -15.95 9.87 -10.00
C ASN A 63 -15.01 10.35 -11.12
N ALA A 64 -13.91 9.63 -11.29
CA ALA A 64 -12.84 9.93 -12.23
C ALA A 64 -12.21 8.61 -12.74
N PRO A 65 -11.42 8.65 -13.83
CA PRO A 65 -10.59 7.52 -14.25
C PRO A 65 -9.70 7.01 -13.10
N SER A 66 -9.40 5.72 -13.12
CA SER A 66 -8.66 5.04 -12.05
C SER A 66 -7.77 3.94 -12.63
N LEU A 67 -6.75 3.56 -11.87
CA LEU A 67 -5.85 2.48 -12.21
C LEU A 67 -6.61 1.16 -12.39
N MET A 68 -7.68 0.93 -11.61
CA MET A 68 -8.56 -0.23 -11.77
C MET A 68 -9.18 -0.29 -13.17
N GLN A 69 -9.65 0.85 -13.68
CA GLN A 69 -10.21 0.94 -15.02
C GLN A 69 -9.16 0.69 -16.11
N GLU A 70 -7.94 1.22 -15.94
CA GLU A 70 -6.83 0.98 -16.87
C GLU A 70 -6.38 -0.49 -16.86
N MET A 71 -6.31 -1.09 -15.68
CA MET A 71 -5.98 -2.51 -15.52
C MET A 71 -7.03 -3.40 -16.21
N ASP A 72 -8.32 -3.15 -16.01
CA ASP A 72 -9.38 -3.90 -16.70
C ASP A 72 -9.29 -3.75 -18.22
N GLY A 73 -9.09 -2.51 -18.71
CA GLY A 73 -8.95 -2.22 -20.13
C GLY A 73 -7.75 -2.93 -20.78
N ALA A 74 -6.68 -3.14 -20.01
CA ALA A 74 -5.47 -3.84 -20.43
C ALA A 74 -5.49 -5.36 -20.15
N GLY A 75 -6.56 -5.89 -19.52
CA GLY A 75 -6.64 -7.30 -19.12
C GLY A 75 -5.65 -7.68 -18.00
N VAL A 76 -5.27 -6.72 -17.15
CA VAL A 76 -4.44 -6.94 -15.97
C VAL A 76 -5.36 -7.32 -14.81
N SER A 77 -5.28 -8.56 -14.34
CA SER A 77 -6.04 -8.99 -13.16
C SER A 77 -5.59 -8.24 -11.92
N TRP A 78 -6.53 -7.82 -11.09
CA TRP A 78 -6.24 -7.08 -9.88
C TRP A 78 -7.19 -7.45 -8.74
N ALA A 79 -6.74 -7.28 -7.49
CA ALA A 79 -7.60 -7.42 -6.33
C ALA A 79 -7.17 -6.50 -5.19
N ASN A 80 -8.12 -6.09 -4.36
CA ASN A 80 -7.90 -5.43 -3.09
C ASN A 80 -8.30 -6.36 -1.94
N TYR A 81 -7.30 -6.85 -1.20
CA TYR A 81 -7.46 -7.73 -0.05
C TYR A 81 -7.52 -6.93 1.25
N ALA A 82 -8.59 -7.07 2.03
CA ALA A 82 -8.75 -6.36 3.30
C ALA A 82 -8.91 -7.31 4.49
N GLN A 83 -8.14 -7.07 5.55
CA GLN A 83 -8.24 -7.82 6.80
C GLN A 83 -9.61 -7.57 7.45
N GLY A 84 -10.25 -8.64 7.91
CA GLY A 84 -11.55 -8.55 8.59
C GLY A 84 -12.75 -8.35 7.68
N MET A 85 -12.58 -8.19 6.35
CA MET A 85 -13.72 -8.10 5.43
C MET A 85 -14.61 -9.34 5.58
N PRO A 86 -15.92 -9.18 5.82
CA PRO A 86 -16.79 -10.30 6.21
C PRO A 86 -17.13 -11.24 5.04
N TYR A 87 -17.15 -10.73 3.81
CA TYR A 87 -17.42 -11.48 2.58
C TYR A 87 -16.92 -10.68 1.35
N PRO A 88 -16.63 -11.34 0.22
CA PRO A 88 -16.23 -10.64 -1.01
C PRO A 88 -17.24 -9.57 -1.44
N GLY A 89 -16.76 -8.38 -1.81
CA GLY A 89 -17.60 -7.25 -2.21
C GLY A 89 -18.28 -6.51 -1.06
N ALA A 90 -17.88 -6.71 0.20
CA ALA A 90 -18.49 -6.00 1.32
C ALA A 90 -18.23 -4.49 1.26
N LEU A 91 -19.27 -3.70 1.01
CA LEU A 91 -19.22 -2.22 0.92
C LEU A 91 -19.71 -1.50 2.18
N VAL A 92 -19.87 -2.22 3.29
CA VAL A 92 -20.32 -1.67 4.58
C VAL A 92 -19.36 -2.12 5.68
N SER A 93 -18.86 -1.16 6.46
CA SER A 93 -17.98 -1.42 7.60
C SER A 93 -18.68 -2.29 8.66
N SER A 94 -17.92 -3.17 9.31
CA SER A 94 -18.44 -4.07 10.34
C SER A 94 -17.32 -4.61 11.22
N GLY A 95 -17.48 -4.55 12.55
CA GLY A 95 -16.40 -4.94 13.47
C GLY A 95 -15.15 -4.10 13.21
N ASP A 96 -14.00 -4.75 13.10
CA ASP A 96 -12.72 -4.08 12.81
C ASP A 96 -12.53 -3.74 11.32
N TYR A 97 -13.42 -4.23 10.44
CA TYR A 97 -13.34 -3.95 9.01
C TYR A 97 -13.94 -2.57 8.69
N SER A 98 -13.13 -1.72 8.06
CA SER A 98 -13.54 -0.40 7.59
C SER A 98 -13.50 -0.31 6.07
N THR A 99 -14.56 0.19 5.44
CA THR A 99 -14.57 0.47 3.99
C THR A 99 -13.63 1.61 3.60
N PHE A 100 -13.20 2.42 4.56
CA PHE A 100 -12.16 3.43 4.36
C PHE A 100 -10.82 2.81 3.92
N GLN A 101 -10.51 1.62 4.44
CA GLN A 101 -9.29 0.86 4.12
C GLN A 101 -9.34 0.19 2.74
N ILE A 102 -10.43 0.34 1.97
CA ILE A 102 -10.53 -0.16 0.60
C ILE A 102 -10.48 1.02 -0.37
N PRO A 103 -9.28 1.52 -0.72
CA PRO A 103 -9.13 2.60 -1.69
C PRO A 103 -9.87 2.35 -3.01
N ALA A 104 -9.93 1.10 -3.48
CA ALA A 104 -10.63 0.78 -4.71
C ALA A 104 -12.14 1.11 -4.65
N ALA A 105 -12.79 0.90 -3.50
CA ALA A 105 -14.21 1.18 -3.31
C ALA A 105 -14.53 2.69 -3.24
N GLN A 106 -13.52 3.56 -3.13
CA GLN A 106 -13.72 5.01 -3.19
C GLN A 106 -14.09 5.48 -4.59
N TYR A 107 -13.74 4.70 -5.63
CA TYR A 107 -14.03 5.02 -7.02
C TYR A 107 -15.40 4.48 -7.43
N SER A 108 -16.23 5.35 -8.00
CA SER A 108 -17.55 5.01 -8.53
C SER A 108 -17.49 3.87 -9.56
N TYR A 109 -16.39 3.78 -10.31
CA TYR A 109 -16.12 2.70 -11.27
C TYR A 109 -16.21 1.30 -10.64
N VAL A 110 -15.70 1.14 -9.42
CA VAL A 110 -15.74 -0.11 -8.65
C VAL A 110 -17.02 -0.19 -7.81
N PHE A 111 -17.34 0.89 -7.08
CA PHE A 111 -18.44 0.89 -6.12
C PHE A 111 -19.81 0.73 -6.79
N ASN A 112 -20.04 1.36 -7.95
CA ASN A 112 -21.32 1.25 -8.66
C ASN A 112 -21.34 0.11 -9.70
N ASN A 113 -20.29 -0.71 -9.73
CA ASN A 113 -20.23 -1.85 -10.63
C ASN A 113 -21.19 -2.97 -10.19
N THR A 114 -21.23 -4.05 -10.95
CA THR A 114 -22.03 -5.22 -10.61
C THR A 114 -21.53 -5.88 -9.32
N VAL A 115 -22.45 -6.55 -8.61
CA VAL A 115 -22.08 -7.35 -7.41
C VAL A 115 -21.02 -8.40 -7.74
N ALA A 116 -21.11 -9.03 -8.92
CA ALA A 116 -20.12 -10.02 -9.36
C ALA A 116 -18.72 -9.39 -9.48
N TYR A 117 -18.63 -8.21 -10.09
CA TYR A 117 -17.37 -7.47 -10.20
C TYR A 117 -16.80 -7.10 -8.82
N GLN A 118 -17.65 -6.63 -7.91
CA GLN A 118 -17.22 -6.33 -6.53
C GLN A 118 -16.71 -7.57 -5.79
N GLN A 119 -17.37 -8.71 -5.98
CA GLN A 119 -16.98 -10.00 -5.39
C GLN A 119 -15.71 -10.58 -5.99
N GLU A 120 -15.38 -10.22 -7.23
CA GLU A 120 -14.14 -10.63 -7.90
C GLU A 120 -12.94 -9.82 -7.38
N HIS A 121 -13.10 -8.51 -7.19
CA HIS A 121 -11.97 -7.62 -6.92
C HIS A 121 -11.82 -7.20 -5.46
N LEU A 122 -12.88 -7.18 -4.65
CA LEU A 122 -12.82 -6.78 -3.24
C LEU A 122 -12.90 -8.04 -2.37
N LEU A 123 -11.77 -8.46 -1.83
CA LEU A 123 -11.62 -9.79 -1.25
C LEU A 123 -11.25 -9.74 0.25
N PRO A 124 -11.75 -10.67 1.07
CA PRO A 124 -11.21 -10.89 2.40
C PRO A 124 -9.75 -11.30 2.32
N LEU A 125 -8.92 -10.81 3.25
CA LEU A 125 -7.48 -11.16 3.29
C LEU A 125 -7.24 -12.67 3.40
N THR A 126 -8.17 -13.43 3.96
CA THR A 126 -8.10 -14.90 4.00
C THR A 126 -8.04 -15.54 2.61
N GLN A 127 -8.60 -14.89 1.59
CA GLN A 127 -8.59 -15.34 0.19
C GLN A 127 -7.19 -15.25 -0.45
N LEU A 128 -6.32 -14.35 0.04
CA LEU A 128 -4.97 -14.17 -0.49
C LEU A 128 -4.18 -15.50 -0.50
N SER A 129 -4.28 -16.28 0.57
CA SER A 129 -3.59 -17.58 0.70
C SER A 129 -4.06 -18.62 -0.34
N ILE A 130 -5.28 -18.49 -0.84
CA ILE A 130 -5.88 -19.37 -1.84
C ILE A 130 -5.40 -18.94 -3.23
N ASP A 131 -5.48 -17.64 -3.52
CA ASP A 131 -5.14 -17.08 -4.83
C ASP A 131 -3.64 -17.24 -5.14
N LEU A 132 -2.80 -17.22 -4.11
CA LEU A 132 -1.34 -17.45 -4.19
C LEU A 132 -0.93 -18.91 -4.44
N GLN A 133 -1.87 -19.88 -4.43
CA GLN A 133 -1.54 -21.29 -4.68
C GLN A 133 -1.19 -21.59 -6.15
N ASN A 134 -1.60 -20.72 -7.07
CA ASN A 134 -1.34 -20.88 -8.50
C ASN A 134 -1.14 -19.50 -9.16
N PRO A 135 -0.08 -19.29 -9.95
CA PRO A 135 0.09 -18.06 -10.71
C PRO A 135 -1.09 -17.66 -11.59
N SER A 136 -1.91 -18.62 -12.06
CA SER A 136 -3.10 -18.31 -12.86
C SER A 136 -4.27 -17.73 -12.05
N THR A 137 -4.26 -17.91 -10.72
CA THR A 137 -5.27 -17.35 -9.80
C THR A 137 -4.74 -16.12 -9.05
N THR A 138 -3.43 -15.91 -9.04
CA THR A 138 -2.81 -14.75 -8.40
C THR A 138 -3.05 -13.49 -9.26
N PRO A 139 -3.65 -12.42 -8.70
CA PRO A 139 -3.80 -11.16 -9.41
C PRO A 139 -2.44 -10.57 -9.78
N ARG A 140 -2.32 -9.98 -10.97
CA ARG A 140 -1.12 -9.26 -11.39
C ARG A 140 -0.88 -7.99 -10.56
N PHE A 141 -1.93 -7.42 -9.99
CA PHE A 141 -1.85 -6.33 -9.01
C PHE A 141 -2.66 -6.67 -7.75
N SER A 142 -2.02 -6.59 -6.59
CA SER A 142 -2.68 -6.85 -5.31
C SER A 142 -2.47 -5.67 -4.36
N TRP A 143 -3.56 -5.06 -3.90
CA TRP A 143 -3.52 -4.06 -2.83
C TRP A 143 -3.93 -4.72 -1.51
N ILE A 144 -3.04 -4.80 -0.53
CA ILE A 144 -3.28 -5.49 0.74
C ILE A 144 -3.35 -4.47 1.87
N VAL A 145 -4.42 -4.51 2.66
CA VAL A 145 -4.61 -3.63 3.82
C VAL A 145 -4.88 -4.41 5.09
N ALA A 146 -4.26 -3.94 6.16
CA ALA A 146 -4.58 -4.31 7.53
C ALA A 146 -5.87 -3.62 7.99
N ASN A 147 -6.48 -4.14 9.04
CA ASN A 147 -7.57 -3.47 9.74
C ASN A 147 -7.04 -2.53 10.83
N ASN A 148 -7.94 -1.78 11.50
CA ASN A 148 -7.56 -0.81 12.54
C ASN A 148 -6.73 -1.41 13.68
N ALA A 149 -6.78 -2.73 13.89
CA ALA A 149 -6.02 -3.39 14.93
C ALA A 149 -4.55 -3.66 14.53
N ASN A 150 -4.21 -3.60 13.23
CA ASN A 150 -2.91 -4.02 12.71
C ASN A 150 -2.32 -3.04 11.69
N ASP A 151 -3.03 -1.99 11.29
CA ASP A 151 -2.55 -0.99 10.33
C ASP A 151 -1.53 0.00 10.90
N MET A 152 -1.32 -0.06 12.22
CA MET A 152 -0.49 0.80 13.07
C MET A 152 -1.16 2.10 13.54
N GLU A 153 -2.28 2.55 12.97
CA GLU A 153 -2.98 3.77 13.45
C GLU A 153 -3.80 3.48 14.72
N GLY A 154 -4.57 2.40 14.68
CA GLY A 154 -5.56 2.07 15.72
C GLY A 154 -5.14 0.91 16.62
N PRO A 155 -6.09 0.27 17.32
CA PRO A 155 -7.46 0.73 17.47
C PRO A 155 -7.54 1.94 18.42
N VAL A 156 -8.55 2.78 18.29
CA VAL A 156 -8.80 3.93 19.20
C VAL A 156 -10.24 3.92 19.71
N ASP A 157 -10.71 2.74 20.10
CA ASP A 157 -12.12 2.41 20.36
C ASP A 157 -12.46 2.17 21.84
N SER A 158 -11.45 2.14 22.70
CA SER A 158 -11.58 1.98 24.15
C SER A 158 -10.84 3.08 24.92
N PRO A 159 -11.25 3.43 26.17
CA PRO A 159 -10.57 4.45 26.97
C PRO A 159 -9.07 4.20 27.15
N LEU A 160 -8.66 2.94 27.24
CA LEU A 160 -7.25 2.57 27.37
C LEU A 160 -6.49 2.75 26.04
N SER A 161 -7.08 2.32 24.92
CA SER A 161 -6.48 2.52 23.59
C SER A 161 -6.37 4.00 23.22
N ILE A 162 -7.37 4.81 23.57
CA ILE A 162 -7.34 6.27 23.40
C ILE A 162 -6.22 6.88 24.25
N LEU A 163 -6.07 6.45 25.51
CA LEU A 163 -4.99 6.94 26.37
C LEU A 163 -3.60 6.56 25.83
N ASN A 164 -3.45 5.33 25.33
CA ASN A 164 -2.20 4.88 24.71
C ASN A 164 -1.89 5.65 23.42
N PHE A 165 -2.90 5.87 22.57
CA PHE A 165 -2.77 6.69 21.36
C PHE A 165 -2.37 8.12 21.72
N VAL A 166 -3.10 8.80 22.61
CA VAL A 166 -2.77 10.18 23.03
C VAL A 166 -1.39 10.23 23.70
N GLY A 167 -1.04 9.23 24.51
CA GLY A 167 0.28 9.13 25.11
C GLY A 167 1.40 8.93 24.09
N SER A 168 1.14 8.18 23.01
CA SER A 168 2.14 7.96 21.96
C SER A 168 2.48 9.25 21.20
N GLN A 169 1.50 10.15 21.04
CA GLN A 169 1.67 11.48 20.44
C GLN A 169 2.64 12.38 21.23
N LEU A 170 2.97 12.01 22.46
CA LEU A 170 3.93 12.73 23.32
C LEU A 170 5.31 12.04 23.35
N THR A 171 5.52 10.99 22.56
CA THR A 171 6.73 10.16 22.55
C THR A 171 7.18 9.88 21.11
N ASN A 172 7.86 8.76 20.85
CA ASN A 172 8.32 8.36 19.50
C ASN A 172 7.20 7.66 18.68
N HIS A 173 5.91 7.98 18.92
CA HIS A 173 4.77 7.47 18.14
C HIS A 173 4.81 5.96 17.93
N GLN A 174 4.99 5.18 18.99
CA GLN A 174 5.14 3.73 18.92
C GLN A 174 3.84 2.94 19.11
N TYR A 175 2.69 3.63 19.06
CA TYR A 175 1.42 2.97 19.26
C TYR A 175 1.15 2.00 18.11
N ASN A 176 0.79 0.76 18.44
CA ASN A 176 0.43 -0.30 17.51
C ASN A 176 1.47 -0.71 16.43
N VAL A 177 2.67 -0.13 16.44
CA VAL A 177 3.80 -0.53 15.58
C VAL A 177 4.08 -2.04 15.66
N ALA A 178 4.04 -2.64 16.85
CA ALA A 178 4.27 -4.08 17.04
C ALA A 178 3.21 -4.97 16.38
N ALA A 179 1.94 -4.53 16.34
CA ALA A 179 0.89 -5.28 15.67
C ALA A 179 1.07 -5.24 14.16
N GLY A 180 1.38 -4.05 13.60
CA GLY A 180 1.66 -3.91 12.18
C GLY A 180 2.93 -4.64 11.73
N ASP A 181 3.97 -4.68 12.58
CA ASP A 181 5.18 -5.46 12.32
C ASP A 181 4.86 -6.95 12.18
N HIS A 182 4.07 -7.49 13.11
CA HIS A 182 3.63 -8.89 13.06
C HIS A 182 2.69 -9.16 11.88
N PHE A 183 1.79 -8.23 11.54
CA PHE A 183 0.94 -8.34 10.35
C PHE A 183 1.78 -8.43 9.07
N LEU A 184 2.74 -7.53 8.89
CA LEU A 184 3.65 -7.56 7.75
C LEU A 184 4.48 -8.85 7.74
N GLN A 185 4.95 -9.33 8.89
CA GLN A 185 5.63 -10.61 8.98
C GLN A 185 4.78 -11.75 8.43
N GLN A 186 3.51 -11.82 8.81
CA GLN A 186 2.61 -12.85 8.33
C GLN A 186 2.35 -12.73 6.83
N GLN A 187 2.02 -11.54 6.32
CA GLN A 187 1.65 -11.36 4.92
C GLN A 187 2.84 -11.53 3.98
N VAL A 188 3.98 -10.91 4.28
CA VAL A 188 5.19 -11.04 3.47
C VAL A 188 5.67 -12.49 3.48
N SER A 189 5.67 -13.16 4.64
CA SER A 189 6.03 -14.59 4.71
C SER A 189 5.07 -15.47 3.92
N GLN A 190 3.76 -15.20 3.96
CA GLN A 190 2.77 -15.94 3.17
C GLN A 190 3.02 -15.78 1.67
N ILE A 191 3.29 -14.55 1.20
CA ILE A 191 3.59 -14.26 -0.20
C ILE A 191 4.90 -14.96 -0.61
N GLN A 192 5.99 -14.74 0.12
CA GLN A 192 7.30 -15.28 -0.24
C GLN A 192 7.37 -16.81 -0.21
N ASN A 193 6.54 -17.47 0.61
CA ASN A 193 6.46 -18.94 0.66
C ASN A 193 5.44 -19.54 -0.31
N SER A 194 4.72 -18.72 -1.07
CA SER A 194 3.66 -19.20 -1.96
C SER A 194 4.17 -19.86 -3.22
N THR A 195 3.34 -20.71 -3.83
CA THR A 195 3.62 -21.28 -5.16
C THR A 195 3.75 -20.18 -6.20
N ALA A 196 2.89 -19.17 -6.17
CA ALA A 196 2.92 -18.05 -7.12
C ALA A 196 4.30 -17.37 -7.14
N TRP A 197 4.78 -16.94 -5.96
CA TRP A 197 6.06 -16.25 -5.81
C TRP A 197 7.27 -17.05 -6.29
N ASN A 198 7.23 -18.37 -6.07
CA ASN A 198 8.35 -19.27 -6.35
C ASN A 198 8.24 -19.96 -7.73
N THR A 199 7.20 -19.70 -8.51
CA THR A 199 7.05 -20.30 -9.83
C THR A 199 7.99 -19.65 -10.83
N ALA A 200 8.78 -20.48 -11.53
CA ALA A 200 9.71 -20.01 -12.55
C ALA A 200 8.99 -19.17 -13.63
N GLY A 201 9.54 -18.00 -13.92
CA GLY A 201 8.99 -17.06 -14.91
C GLY A 201 8.08 -15.98 -14.33
N GLN A 202 7.62 -16.10 -13.07
CA GLN A 202 6.92 -15.02 -12.38
C GLN A 202 7.89 -13.91 -11.97
N ARG A 203 7.48 -12.66 -12.08
CA ARG A 203 8.32 -11.46 -11.91
C ARG A 203 7.66 -10.53 -10.91
N ASP A 204 7.55 -11.01 -9.68
CA ASP A 204 6.77 -10.36 -8.64
C ASP A 204 7.66 -9.48 -7.75
N ALA A 205 7.08 -8.42 -7.22
CA ALA A 205 7.68 -7.60 -6.19
C ALA A 205 6.64 -7.23 -5.12
N ILE A 206 7.06 -7.15 -3.87
CA ILE A 206 6.27 -6.60 -2.77
C ILE A 206 6.79 -5.18 -2.54
N ILE A 207 5.88 -4.21 -2.48
CA ILE A 207 6.16 -2.82 -2.10
C ILE A 207 5.48 -2.58 -0.75
N ILE A 208 6.24 -2.10 0.23
CA ILE A 208 5.75 -1.78 1.57
C ILE A 208 6.01 -0.30 1.82
N THR A 209 4.94 0.45 2.12
CA THR A 209 5.01 1.87 2.47
C THR A 209 3.93 2.24 3.49
N TRP A 210 4.07 3.43 4.05
CA TRP A 210 3.04 4.10 4.83
C TRP A 210 2.33 5.15 3.97
N ASP A 211 1.10 5.46 4.33
CA ASP A 211 0.25 6.43 3.66
C ASP A 211 0.71 7.88 3.95
N GLU A 212 1.10 8.14 5.19
CA GLU A 212 1.63 9.38 5.75
C GLU A 212 2.35 9.14 7.09
N ASP A 213 3.06 10.16 7.58
CA ASP A 213 3.62 10.18 8.92
C ASP A 213 2.58 10.57 9.97
N TYR A 214 2.98 10.81 11.22
CA TYR A 214 2.04 11.18 12.29
C TYR A 214 1.83 12.69 12.42
N ASN A 215 2.41 13.52 11.55
CA ASN A 215 2.52 14.96 11.80
C ASN A 215 1.15 15.59 12.07
N ASN A 216 1.07 16.30 13.20
CA ASN A 216 -0.07 17.13 13.55
C ASN A 216 0.36 18.60 13.46
N LEU A 217 0.27 19.15 12.24
CA LEU A 217 0.66 20.54 11.95
C LEU A 217 -0.12 21.57 12.79
N GLY A 218 -1.34 21.25 13.23
CA GLY A 218 -2.14 22.10 14.12
C GLY A 218 -1.58 22.21 15.55
N LEU A 219 -0.78 21.23 15.98
CA LEU A 219 -0.08 21.23 17.27
C LEU A 219 1.39 21.67 17.14
N GLY A 220 1.85 22.05 15.94
CA GLY A 220 3.27 22.34 15.67
C GLY A 220 4.16 21.10 15.78
N ILE A 221 3.56 19.90 15.75
CA ILE A 221 4.26 18.61 15.77
C ILE A 221 4.43 18.22 14.31
N GLY A 222 5.60 18.57 13.76
CA GLY A 222 5.98 18.27 12.39
C GLY A 222 7.49 18.09 12.32
N ASN A 223 7.98 16.87 12.09
CA ASN A 223 9.41 16.58 12.19
C ASN A 223 10.04 16.22 10.84
N GLN A 224 9.30 15.58 9.92
CA GLN A 224 9.94 14.93 8.76
C GLN A 224 9.37 15.31 7.41
N GLY A 225 8.43 16.26 7.37
CA GLY A 225 7.84 16.70 6.10
C GLY A 225 7.07 15.60 5.38
N ASN A 226 6.49 14.64 6.12
CA ASN A 226 5.80 13.47 5.61
C ASN A 226 6.73 12.39 5.00
N HIS A 227 7.95 12.28 5.53
CA HIS A 227 8.90 11.22 5.18
C HIS A 227 8.44 9.88 5.75
N VAL A 228 8.18 8.91 4.88
CA VAL A 228 7.71 7.58 5.27
C VAL A 228 8.62 6.47 4.72
N PRO A 229 8.71 5.30 5.38
CA PRO A 229 9.53 4.21 4.89
C PRO A 229 9.01 3.63 3.57
N MET A 230 9.94 3.22 2.70
CA MET A 230 9.65 2.53 1.44
C MET A 230 10.60 1.33 1.30
N ILE A 231 10.03 0.12 1.18
CA ILE A 231 10.77 -1.13 1.04
C ILE A 231 10.28 -1.87 -0.20
N VAL A 232 11.20 -2.36 -1.03
CA VAL A 232 10.90 -3.14 -2.23
C VAL A 232 11.59 -4.49 -2.17
N ILE A 233 10.80 -5.55 -2.27
CA ILE A 233 11.23 -6.94 -2.15
C ILE A 233 10.95 -7.64 -3.48
N PRO A 234 11.94 -7.91 -4.34
CA PRO A 234 11.73 -8.64 -5.59
C PRO A 234 11.83 -10.16 -5.39
N ASN A 235 11.10 -10.93 -6.19
CA ASN A 235 11.33 -12.38 -6.33
C ASN A 235 12.49 -12.66 -7.31
N GLN A 236 12.89 -13.94 -7.44
CA GLN A 236 14.02 -14.31 -8.30
C GLN A 236 13.80 -13.97 -9.79
N GLY A 237 12.57 -14.06 -10.29
CA GLY A 237 12.27 -13.72 -11.67
C GLY A 237 12.33 -12.21 -11.93
N ALA A 238 11.88 -11.39 -10.98
CA ALA A 238 12.00 -9.94 -11.03
C ALA A 238 13.48 -9.51 -11.03
N ILE A 239 14.31 -10.15 -10.20
CA ILE A 239 15.77 -9.94 -10.19
C ILE A 239 16.38 -10.27 -11.55
N THR A 240 16.01 -11.43 -12.12
CA THR A 240 16.46 -11.85 -13.46
C THR A 240 16.00 -10.90 -14.56
N SER A 241 14.99 -10.07 -14.27
CA SER A 241 14.41 -9.07 -15.17
C SER A 241 14.96 -7.66 -14.95
N GLY A 242 15.98 -7.51 -14.10
CA GLY A 242 16.67 -6.24 -13.88
C GLY A 242 16.34 -5.54 -12.56
N MET A 243 15.53 -6.13 -11.66
CA MET A 243 15.43 -5.57 -10.30
C MET A 243 16.69 -5.85 -9.49
N LEU A 244 17.14 -4.85 -8.71
CA LEU A 244 18.24 -5.00 -7.78
C LEU A 244 17.84 -5.87 -6.58
N SER A 245 18.78 -6.62 -6.02
CA SER A 245 18.55 -7.50 -4.88
C SER A 245 19.57 -7.28 -3.75
N GLY A 246 19.27 -7.83 -2.58
CA GLY A 246 20.07 -7.62 -1.38
C GLY A 246 19.83 -6.25 -0.75
N GLN A 247 20.65 -5.92 0.26
CA GLN A 247 20.53 -4.68 1.01
C GLN A 247 21.15 -3.53 0.22
N PHE A 248 20.32 -2.53 -0.10
CA PHE A 248 20.76 -1.25 -0.65
C PHE A 248 19.75 -0.15 -0.30
N VAL A 249 20.19 1.10 -0.42
CA VAL A 249 19.35 2.28 -0.23
C VAL A 249 19.42 3.14 -1.49
N THR A 250 18.26 3.52 -2.03
CA THR A 250 18.18 4.53 -3.08
C THR A 250 17.88 5.90 -2.46
N HIS A 251 18.63 6.90 -2.90
CA HIS A 251 18.58 8.28 -2.36
C HIS A 251 17.82 9.26 -3.26
N SER A 252 17.28 8.77 -4.37
CA SER A 252 16.45 9.56 -5.27
C SER A 252 15.17 9.99 -4.56
N TYR A 253 14.70 11.21 -4.85
CA TYR A 253 13.43 11.69 -4.34
C TYR A 253 12.27 10.94 -4.99
N TYR A 254 11.35 10.44 -4.16
CA TYR A 254 10.12 9.77 -4.58
C TYR A 254 8.93 10.21 -3.73
N ASP A 255 7.75 10.04 -4.29
CA ASP A 255 6.46 10.30 -3.66
C ASP A 255 5.39 9.33 -4.20
N GLN A 256 4.11 9.57 -3.86
CA GLN A 256 3.02 8.68 -4.26
C GLN A 256 2.78 8.66 -5.78
N TYR A 257 3.10 9.76 -6.48
CA TYR A 257 3.03 9.79 -7.95
C TYR A 257 4.19 9.01 -8.58
N SER A 258 5.36 9.02 -7.95
CA SER A 258 6.50 8.19 -8.32
C SER A 258 6.16 6.69 -8.19
N LEU A 259 5.46 6.32 -7.11
CA LEU A 259 4.92 4.97 -6.93
C LEU A 259 3.87 4.62 -7.99
N MET A 260 2.90 5.51 -8.25
CA MET A 260 1.91 5.31 -9.32
C MET A 260 2.59 5.05 -10.67
N SER A 261 3.50 5.93 -11.08
CA SER A 261 4.22 5.80 -12.35
C SER A 261 4.98 4.47 -12.42
N THR A 262 5.60 4.03 -11.32
CA THR A 262 6.25 2.72 -11.23
C THR A 262 5.28 1.57 -11.48
N ILE A 263 4.08 1.62 -10.89
CA ILE A 263 3.03 0.61 -11.07
C ILE A 263 2.55 0.60 -12.53
N GLU A 264 2.34 1.76 -13.15
CA GLU A 264 1.93 1.85 -14.55
C GLU A 264 2.95 1.21 -15.50
N TYR A 265 4.25 1.48 -15.29
CA TYR A 265 5.32 0.83 -16.07
C TYR A 265 5.42 -0.67 -15.81
N ALA A 266 5.24 -1.12 -14.56
CA ALA A 266 5.31 -2.53 -14.21
C ALA A 266 4.13 -3.36 -14.76
N LEU A 267 2.94 -2.75 -14.84
CA LEU A 267 1.71 -3.40 -15.31
C LEU A 267 1.42 -3.16 -16.80
N GLY A 268 2.25 -2.33 -17.45
CA GLY A 268 2.11 -1.99 -18.85
C GLY A 268 2.08 -3.19 -19.80
N PRO A 269 1.52 -3.01 -21.02
CA PRO A 269 1.31 -4.10 -21.98
C PRO A 269 2.62 -4.67 -22.55
N MET A 270 3.71 -3.92 -22.49
CA MET A 270 5.03 -4.34 -22.96
C MET A 270 6.14 -3.52 -22.27
N PRO A 271 7.39 -4.02 -22.25
CA PRO A 271 8.51 -3.29 -21.63
C PRO A 271 8.65 -1.86 -22.16
N GLY A 272 8.72 -0.89 -21.25
CA GLY A 272 8.88 0.54 -21.58
C GLY A 272 7.61 1.25 -22.04
N VAL A 273 6.47 0.56 -22.08
CA VAL A 273 5.16 1.17 -22.37
C VAL A 273 4.29 1.04 -21.13
N PRO A 274 4.03 2.13 -20.38
CA PRO A 274 3.21 2.07 -19.18
C PRO A 274 1.73 1.85 -19.54
N LEU A 275 0.92 1.51 -18.55
CA LEU A 275 -0.52 1.81 -18.60
C LEU A 275 -0.73 3.31 -18.87
N ALA A 276 -1.88 3.70 -19.43
CA ALA A 276 -2.11 5.10 -19.76
C ALA A 276 -2.15 5.94 -18.48
N PRO A 277 -1.35 7.03 -18.39
CA PRO A 277 -1.42 7.93 -17.25
C PRO A 277 -2.80 8.55 -17.11
N LEU A 278 -3.29 8.66 -15.88
CA LEU A 278 -4.60 9.19 -15.54
C LEU A 278 -4.60 10.73 -15.50
N THR A 279 -3.47 11.34 -15.12
CA THR A 279 -3.31 12.79 -15.02
C THR A 279 -1.92 13.26 -15.45
N PHE A 280 -1.62 14.55 -15.27
CA PHE A 280 -0.26 15.07 -15.44
C PHE A 280 0.67 14.75 -14.27
N ASN A 281 0.16 14.44 -13.08
CA ASN A 281 1.00 14.18 -11.91
C ASN A 281 1.79 12.87 -12.10
N ASP A 282 1.10 11.80 -12.48
CA ASP A 282 1.63 10.48 -12.80
C ASP A 282 2.37 10.46 -14.15
N MET A 283 1.85 11.15 -15.18
CA MET A 283 2.52 11.24 -16.49
C MET A 283 3.94 11.82 -16.41
N TYR A 284 4.15 12.81 -15.52
CA TYR A 284 5.44 13.49 -15.37
C TYR A 284 6.20 13.10 -14.09
N ALA A 285 5.65 12.20 -13.27
CA ALA A 285 6.36 11.66 -12.14
C ALA A 285 7.55 10.82 -12.60
N THR A 286 8.60 10.81 -11.78
CA THR A 286 9.76 9.95 -12.02
C THR A 286 9.47 8.57 -11.41
N PRO A 287 9.44 7.48 -12.21
CA PRO A 287 9.33 6.14 -11.65
C PRO A 287 10.48 5.84 -10.68
N MET A 288 10.29 4.87 -9.79
CA MET A 288 11.26 4.45 -8.78
C MET A 288 12.42 3.62 -9.38
N ASN A 289 13.07 4.12 -10.43
CA ASN A 289 14.11 3.45 -11.20
C ASN A 289 15.32 3.04 -10.36
N GLY A 290 15.52 3.64 -9.18
CA GLY A 290 16.60 3.26 -8.26
C GLY A 290 16.52 1.82 -7.72
N PHE A 291 15.41 1.10 -7.94
CA PHE A 291 15.27 -0.33 -7.62
C PHE A 291 15.57 -1.26 -8.82
N TRP A 292 15.97 -0.71 -9.97
CA TRP A 292 16.32 -1.45 -11.18
C TRP A 292 17.76 -1.14 -11.63
N SER A 293 18.37 -2.08 -12.37
CA SER A 293 19.69 -1.96 -13.03
C SER A 293 19.59 -1.59 -14.50
#